data_AF-F5IXS1-F1
#
_entry.id   AF-F5IXS1-F1
#
_cell.length_a   1.000
_cell.length_b   1.000
_cell.length_c   1.000
_cell.angle_alpha   90.00
_cell.angle_beta   90.00
_cell.angle_gamma   90.00
#
_symmetry.space_group_name_H-M   'P 1'
#
loop_
_entity.id
_entity.type
_entity.pdbx_description
1 polymer ?
#
loop_
_entity_poly.entity_id
_entity_poly.type
_entity_poly.pdbx_seq_one_letter_code
_entity_poly.pdbx_strand_id
1 'polypeptide(L)'
;MKTCTKTLKFTLLGFVTLALHTIDLQAQVTIGLGSAPAKAGLLQLKEQEPDADNVTCKTGGFILPRVALVNLKTLEPFVNPTETGYDSEKSKNIGLLVYNMTKTSPFVPGLYLWDGDKWAVLRTLSDSIPTRDNPGSVPVEPNAPSSMTDPAALKLSNSFIVGYNKTIDIPVIKAYAVWNQLLNLNEVGLQGTVSVELLWQDKKDLIKEVTLASGDKGTASMLRVTTNSNNLQGNAVVAVRINNVIRWSWHIWVTNYDPDVLAGEKVYNNTIFMDRNLGAINTTPGNIGSLGLLYQWGRKDPFPGSSAVDDNLEILLYTLPGGNVTIGKSKVNNSLNMPTSIINPYTFYYSTDGNQDWYSNSGTTNNYLWNDTDNTKGTYDPCPKGWRVPRSGSGSNSPWNGLGGGGPAFDKGKGEEWTVAGYYPAAGYRDPATGNLTMVGLEGYNWSATAFYSTVYRLFFKSYYIQVDATDNRAKGSSIRCIKE
;
A
#
# COMPACT_ATOMS: atom_id res chain seq x y z
N MET A 1 27.55 81.59 -66.68
CA MET A 1 28.22 81.45 -65.36
C MET A 1 27.97 80.04 -64.82
N LYS A 2 28.74 79.62 -63.80
CA LYS A 2 28.85 78.23 -63.26
C LYS A 2 27.53 77.57 -62.82
N THR A 3 27.44 76.23 -62.88
CA THR A 3 27.02 75.35 -61.74
C THR A 3 27.38 73.85 -61.90
N CYS A 4 27.66 73.21 -60.76
CA CYS A 4 28.20 71.86 -60.45
C CYS A 4 27.75 70.55 -61.16
N THR A 5 28.75 69.74 -61.56
CA THR A 5 29.11 68.32 -61.24
C THR A 5 28.06 67.21 -60.94
N LYS A 6 28.22 66.02 -61.57
CA LYS A 6 28.16 64.66 -60.94
C LYS A 6 28.75 63.56 -61.86
N THR A 7 29.15 62.41 -61.28
CA THR A 7 29.94 61.32 -61.93
C THR A 7 29.29 59.94 -61.75
N LEU A 8 29.54 58.96 -62.65
CA LEU A 8 29.02 57.58 -62.54
C LEU A 8 30.05 56.47 -62.92
N LYS A 9 29.76 55.22 -62.52
CA LYS A 9 30.66 54.05 -62.33
C LYS A 9 30.57 52.98 -63.44
N PHE A 10 31.58 52.10 -63.59
CA PHE A 10 31.52 50.63 -63.89
C PHE A 10 32.85 50.02 -63.34
N THR A 11 32.97 48.93 -62.54
CA THR A 11 32.54 47.50 -62.67
C THR A 11 33.50 46.69 -63.58
N LEU A 12 34.10 45.54 -63.25
CA LEU A 12 33.88 44.48 -62.21
C LEU A 12 35.21 43.75 -61.80
N LEU A 13 35.24 42.99 -60.69
CA LEU A 13 36.19 41.87 -60.44
C LEU A 13 35.52 40.79 -59.57
N GLY A 14 35.83 39.50 -59.78
CA GLY A 14 35.38 38.43 -58.88
C GLY A 14 36.35 37.25 -58.84
N PHE A 15 36.45 36.58 -57.69
CA PHE A 15 36.47 35.11 -57.58
C PHE A 15 36.27 34.68 -56.11
N VAL A 16 35.28 33.78 -55.95
CA VAL A 16 34.92 32.87 -54.83
C VAL A 16 35.83 32.82 -53.59
N THR A 17 35.21 32.97 -52.42
CA THR A 17 35.66 32.37 -51.14
C THR A 17 34.61 31.39 -50.61
N LEU A 18 35.02 30.18 -50.26
CA LEU A 18 34.15 29.12 -49.73
C LEU A 18 34.01 29.26 -48.21
N ALA A 19 32.94 29.92 -47.75
CA ALA A 19 32.69 30.10 -46.32
C ALA A 19 31.95 28.90 -45.72
N LEU A 20 32.67 28.05 -44.99
CA LEU A 20 32.12 27.05 -44.07
C LEU A 20 31.31 27.74 -42.98
N HIS A 21 30.01 27.88 -43.20
CA HIS A 21 29.09 28.33 -42.16
C HIS A 21 28.73 27.14 -41.28
N THR A 22 28.96 27.26 -39.97
CA THR A 22 28.30 26.41 -38.97
C THR A 22 26.81 26.74 -38.99
N ILE A 23 26.03 25.90 -39.68
CA ILE A 23 24.57 25.97 -39.67
C ILE A 23 24.06 25.42 -38.34
N ASP A 24 23.68 26.32 -37.44
CA ASP A 24 22.94 25.99 -36.21
C ASP A 24 21.52 25.52 -36.58
N LEU A 25 21.37 24.23 -36.88
CA LEU A 25 20.07 23.60 -37.07
C LEU A 25 19.35 23.45 -35.72
N GLN A 26 18.59 24.47 -35.33
CA GLN A 26 17.50 24.31 -34.36
C GLN A 26 16.29 23.66 -35.06
N ALA A 27 16.34 22.33 -35.19
CA ALA A 27 15.27 21.53 -35.79
C ALA A 27 14.68 20.54 -34.78
N GLN A 28 13.35 20.40 -34.79
CA GLN A 28 12.70 19.21 -34.25
C GLN A 28 13.04 18.02 -35.16
N VAL A 29 13.31 16.84 -34.60
CA VAL A 29 13.72 15.66 -35.38
C VAL A 29 12.86 14.43 -35.08
N THR A 30 12.33 13.79 -36.13
CA THR A 30 11.79 12.43 -36.06
C THR A 30 12.88 11.46 -36.50
N ILE A 31 13.20 10.48 -35.66
CA ILE A 31 14.11 9.38 -36.00
C ILE A 31 13.27 8.10 -36.11
N GLY A 32 13.44 7.38 -37.23
CA GLY A 32 12.74 6.14 -37.57
C GLY A 32 11.65 6.29 -38.64
N LEU A 33 11.11 7.50 -38.87
CA LEU A 33 10.10 7.77 -39.90
C LEU A 33 10.31 9.15 -40.53
N GLY A 34 10.16 9.25 -41.86
CA GLY A 34 10.37 10.48 -42.65
C GLY A 34 9.29 11.57 -42.50
N SER A 35 8.51 11.53 -41.42
CA SER A 35 7.42 12.45 -41.11
C SER A 35 7.88 13.64 -40.27
N ALA A 36 7.21 14.79 -40.41
CA ALA A 36 7.40 15.92 -39.49
C ALA A 36 7.16 15.49 -38.02
N PRO A 37 7.95 16.00 -37.06
CA PRO A 37 7.72 15.75 -35.64
C PRO A 37 6.40 16.34 -35.13
N ALA A 38 5.92 15.81 -34.01
CA ALA A 38 4.86 16.45 -33.23
C ALA A 38 5.29 17.86 -32.81
N LYS A 39 4.37 18.84 -32.84
CA LYS A 39 4.67 20.28 -32.69
C LYS A 39 5.45 20.68 -31.42
N ALA A 40 5.46 19.85 -30.38
CA ALA A 40 6.20 20.07 -29.14
C ALA A 40 7.41 19.12 -28.95
N GLY A 41 7.60 18.13 -29.83
CA GLY A 41 8.66 17.14 -29.73
C GLY A 41 9.95 17.63 -30.37
N LEU A 42 10.95 18.00 -29.56
CA LEU A 42 12.31 18.31 -30.04
C LEU A 42 12.99 17.06 -30.63
N LEU A 43 12.77 15.90 -30.00
CA LEU A 43 13.17 14.59 -30.49
C LEU A 43 11.97 13.63 -30.40
N GLN A 44 11.64 12.99 -31.50
CA GLN A 44 10.60 11.97 -31.59
C GLN A 44 11.15 10.68 -32.18
N LEU A 45 10.83 9.54 -31.56
CA LEU A 45 11.18 8.20 -32.03
C LEU A 45 9.88 7.51 -32.46
N LYS A 46 9.73 7.21 -33.75
CA LYS A 46 8.63 6.38 -34.28
C LYS A 46 9.05 5.62 -35.53
N GLU A 47 8.52 4.42 -35.70
CA GLU A 47 8.71 3.51 -36.84
C GLU A 47 7.54 3.61 -37.84
N GLN A 48 6.33 3.82 -37.33
CA GLN A 48 5.09 3.99 -38.10
C GLN A 48 4.29 5.19 -37.57
N GLU A 49 3.36 5.70 -38.39
CA GLU A 49 2.27 6.53 -37.86
C GLU A 49 1.39 5.72 -36.90
N PRO A 50 0.66 6.37 -35.97
CA PRO A 50 -0.22 5.66 -35.05
C PRO A 50 -1.24 4.79 -35.79
N ASP A 51 -1.32 3.51 -35.44
CA ASP A 51 -2.40 2.63 -35.90
C ASP A 51 -3.65 2.73 -35.00
N ALA A 52 -4.59 1.79 -35.14
CA ALA A 52 -5.86 1.81 -34.42
C ALA A 52 -5.70 1.79 -32.88
N ASP A 53 -4.61 1.21 -32.39
CA ASP A 53 -4.26 1.13 -30.97
C ASP A 53 -3.25 2.23 -30.56
N ASN A 54 -3.07 3.24 -31.42
CA ASN A 54 -2.12 4.36 -31.28
C ASN A 54 -0.64 3.93 -31.16
N VAL A 55 -0.29 2.72 -31.66
CA VAL A 55 1.08 2.21 -31.64
C VAL A 55 1.91 2.90 -32.71
N THR A 56 3.09 3.41 -32.35
CA THR A 56 4.03 4.10 -33.28
C THR A 56 5.35 3.35 -33.48
N CYS A 57 5.61 2.30 -32.70
CA CYS A 57 6.79 1.42 -32.79
C CYS A 57 6.35 -0.03 -32.54
N LYS A 58 6.82 -0.98 -33.37
CA LYS A 58 6.54 -2.42 -33.23
C LYS A 58 7.81 -3.25 -33.06
N THR A 59 8.97 -2.78 -33.55
CA THR A 59 10.23 -3.54 -33.52
C THR A 59 11.32 -2.94 -32.63
N GLY A 60 11.14 -1.70 -32.14
CA GLY A 60 12.19 -0.97 -31.41
C GLY A 60 11.69 0.01 -30.34
N GLY A 61 12.66 0.62 -29.65
CA GLY A 61 12.44 1.60 -28.58
C GLY A 61 13.73 2.35 -28.24
N PHE A 62 13.69 3.21 -27.22
CA PHE A 62 14.86 4.01 -26.83
C PHE A 62 15.77 3.26 -25.84
N ILE A 63 17.00 2.97 -26.25
CA ILE A 63 18.03 2.41 -25.35
C ILE A 63 18.73 3.55 -24.62
N LEU A 64 18.52 3.62 -23.31
CA LEU A 64 19.17 4.59 -22.43
C LEU A 64 20.62 4.17 -22.08
N PRO A 65 21.50 5.14 -21.77
CA PRO A 65 22.81 4.88 -21.19
C PRO A 65 22.68 4.03 -19.92
N ARG A 66 23.37 2.90 -19.87
CA ARG A 66 23.45 2.02 -18.69
C ARG A 66 24.64 2.42 -17.83
N VAL A 67 24.39 2.76 -16.58
CA VAL A 67 25.39 3.39 -15.70
C VAL A 67 25.31 2.85 -14.28
N ALA A 68 26.43 2.86 -13.57
CA ALA A 68 26.46 2.60 -12.13
C ALA A 68 26.43 3.96 -11.40
N LEU A 69 25.25 4.39 -10.95
CA LEU A 69 25.15 5.56 -10.08
C LEU A 69 25.73 5.23 -8.72
N VAL A 70 26.50 6.17 -8.15
CA VAL A 70 27.27 5.94 -6.91
C VAL A 70 26.77 6.79 -5.73
N ASN A 71 26.11 7.92 -5.98
CA ASN A 71 25.59 8.80 -4.95
C ASN A 71 24.31 9.51 -5.46
N LEU A 72 23.24 9.50 -4.65
CA LEU A 72 21.94 10.03 -5.08
C LEU A 72 21.94 11.56 -5.21
N LYS A 73 22.85 12.29 -4.56
CA LYS A 73 22.86 13.76 -4.49
C LYS A 73 23.91 14.42 -5.38
N THR A 74 24.59 13.64 -6.20
CA THR A 74 25.65 14.11 -7.09
C THR A 74 25.46 13.58 -8.49
N LEU A 75 25.92 14.35 -9.48
CA LEU A 75 26.08 13.93 -10.88
C LEU A 75 27.19 12.88 -11.09
N GLU A 76 27.67 12.20 -10.04
CA GLU A 76 28.64 11.12 -10.19
C GLU A 76 27.97 9.88 -10.82
N PRO A 77 28.63 9.18 -11.77
CA PRO A 77 30.05 9.29 -12.13
C PRO A 77 30.38 10.26 -13.29
N PHE A 78 29.42 11.10 -13.73
CA PHE A 78 29.58 11.96 -14.91
C PHE A 78 30.37 13.24 -14.65
N VAL A 79 30.19 13.83 -13.47
CA VAL A 79 30.76 15.13 -13.08
C VAL A 79 31.33 14.99 -11.67
N ASN A 80 32.55 15.48 -11.43
CA ASN A 80 33.22 15.35 -10.14
C ASN A 80 32.73 16.45 -9.17
N PRO A 81 32.21 16.11 -7.96
CA PRO A 81 31.73 17.11 -6.99
C PRO A 81 32.75 18.18 -6.58
N THR A 82 34.05 17.96 -6.80
CA THR A 82 35.11 18.93 -6.46
C THR A 82 35.51 19.87 -7.60
N GLU A 83 34.87 19.80 -8.78
CA GLU A 83 35.27 20.63 -9.93
C GLU A 83 34.67 22.03 -9.91
N THR A 84 35.42 23.02 -10.41
CA THR A 84 34.97 24.42 -10.47
C THR A 84 33.79 24.57 -11.41
N GLY A 85 32.62 24.91 -10.86
CA GLY A 85 31.38 25.07 -11.62
C GLY A 85 30.36 23.95 -11.42
N TYR A 86 30.61 22.98 -10.54
CA TYR A 86 29.73 21.85 -10.26
C TYR A 86 28.23 22.19 -10.10
N ASP A 87 27.89 23.22 -9.32
CA ASP A 87 26.49 23.65 -9.10
C ASP A 87 25.80 24.19 -10.38
N SER A 88 26.59 24.70 -11.34
CA SER A 88 26.13 25.07 -12.67
C SER A 88 25.76 23.81 -13.47
N GLU A 89 26.59 22.78 -13.42
CA GLU A 89 26.34 21.50 -14.09
C GLU A 89 25.11 20.77 -13.51
N LYS A 90 24.90 20.81 -12.19
CA LYS A 90 23.66 20.34 -11.56
C LYS A 90 22.41 20.92 -12.22
N SER A 91 22.42 22.22 -12.51
CA SER A 91 21.29 22.94 -13.12
C SER A 91 21.14 22.66 -14.63
N LYS A 92 22.27 22.51 -15.35
CA LYS A 92 22.27 22.21 -16.80
C LYS A 92 21.79 20.79 -17.12
N ASN A 93 22.00 19.84 -16.21
CA ASN A 93 21.67 18.43 -16.41
C ASN A 93 20.27 18.04 -15.91
N ILE A 94 19.42 19.01 -15.52
CA ILE A 94 18.01 18.75 -15.19
C ILE A 94 17.33 18.08 -16.40
N GLY A 95 16.71 16.93 -16.18
CA GLY A 95 16.13 16.12 -17.26
C GLY A 95 17.01 14.97 -17.76
N LEU A 96 18.25 14.83 -17.27
CA LEU A 96 19.13 13.72 -17.65
C LEU A 96 18.52 12.37 -17.24
N LEU A 97 18.25 11.52 -18.23
CA LEU A 97 17.65 10.19 -18.08
C LEU A 97 18.70 9.09 -18.28
N VAL A 98 18.77 8.15 -17.35
CA VAL A 98 19.73 7.03 -17.38
C VAL A 98 19.11 5.73 -16.86
N TYR A 99 19.61 4.59 -17.32
CA TYR A 99 19.27 3.29 -16.73
C TYR A 99 20.35 2.89 -15.72
N ASN A 100 20.04 3.00 -14.43
CA ASN A 100 20.94 2.61 -13.36
C ASN A 100 21.09 1.08 -13.29
N MET A 101 22.32 0.62 -13.03
CA MET A 101 22.70 -0.78 -12.88
C MET A 101 23.15 -1.11 -11.45
N THR A 102 23.36 -0.12 -10.58
CA THR A 102 23.80 -0.31 -9.18
C THR A 102 22.74 -1.07 -8.37
N LYS A 103 23.16 -2.12 -7.67
CA LYS A 103 22.31 -3.04 -6.88
C LYS A 103 22.42 -2.86 -5.36
N THR A 104 23.20 -1.88 -4.91
CA THR A 104 23.47 -1.62 -3.49
C THR A 104 22.63 -0.43 -3.00
N SER A 105 21.98 -0.59 -1.85
CA SER A 105 21.22 0.49 -1.19
C SER A 105 22.05 1.79 -1.09
N PRO A 106 21.46 2.97 -1.39
CA PRO A 106 20.04 3.23 -1.64
C PRO A 106 19.58 3.03 -3.09
N PHE A 107 20.43 2.50 -3.98
CA PHE A 107 20.11 2.28 -5.38
C PHE A 107 19.43 0.94 -5.65
N VAL A 108 18.59 0.94 -6.70
CA VAL A 108 18.15 -0.28 -7.39
C VAL A 108 18.40 -0.14 -8.90
N PRO A 109 18.48 -1.24 -9.66
CA PRO A 109 18.45 -1.15 -11.12
C PRO A 109 17.10 -0.58 -11.61
N GLY A 110 17.14 0.31 -12.60
CA GLY A 110 15.93 0.94 -13.14
C GLY A 110 16.18 2.29 -13.79
N LEU A 111 15.11 2.95 -14.22
CA LEU A 111 15.16 4.28 -14.81
C LEU A 111 15.36 5.36 -13.73
N TYR A 112 16.31 6.26 -13.94
CA TYR A 112 16.54 7.42 -13.09
C TYR A 112 16.57 8.72 -13.90
N LEU A 113 16.04 9.79 -13.29
CA LEU A 113 16.00 11.16 -13.78
C LEU A 113 16.77 12.06 -12.82
N TRP A 114 17.63 12.94 -13.32
CA TRP A 114 18.21 14.01 -12.51
C TRP A 114 17.23 15.19 -12.41
N ASP A 115 16.83 15.55 -11.19
CA ASP A 115 15.86 16.62 -10.93
C ASP A 115 16.48 18.02 -10.73
N GLY A 116 17.82 18.11 -10.67
CA GLY A 116 18.56 19.32 -10.36
C GLY A 116 19.32 19.25 -9.04
N ASP A 117 18.86 18.43 -8.10
CA ASP A 117 19.48 18.23 -6.79
C ASP A 117 19.82 16.76 -6.50
N LYS A 118 19.09 15.82 -7.09
CA LYS A 118 19.25 14.39 -6.87
C LYS A 118 18.77 13.54 -8.05
N TRP A 119 19.19 12.28 -8.04
CA TRP A 119 18.65 11.22 -8.87
C TRP A 119 17.32 10.71 -8.29
N ALA A 120 16.23 10.91 -9.01
CA ALA A 120 14.92 10.35 -8.72
C ALA A 120 14.69 9.09 -9.56
N VAL A 121 14.25 7.98 -8.93
CA VAL A 121 13.87 6.77 -9.68
C VAL A 121 12.51 6.98 -10.35
N LEU A 122 12.44 6.75 -11.65
CA LEU A 122 11.17 6.70 -12.39
C LEU A 122 10.68 5.26 -12.38
N ARG A 123 9.51 5.06 -11.78
CA ARG A 123 8.79 3.78 -11.79
C ARG A 123 7.39 4.02 -12.34
N THR A 124 6.89 3.08 -13.12
CA THR A 124 5.46 3.00 -13.41
C THR A 124 4.73 2.75 -12.10
N LEU A 125 3.91 3.71 -11.68
CA LEU A 125 2.85 3.47 -10.70
C LEU A 125 1.94 2.42 -11.34
N SER A 126 1.79 1.26 -10.69
CA SER A 126 0.92 0.18 -11.18
C SER A 126 -0.49 0.74 -11.39
N ASP A 127 -1.08 0.51 -12.57
CA ASP A 127 -2.32 1.15 -12.98
C ASP A 127 -3.43 1.06 -11.91
N SER A 128 -4.21 2.15 -11.80
CA SER A 128 -5.20 2.45 -10.75
C SER A 128 -4.69 3.07 -9.44
N ILE A 129 -3.92 4.16 -9.52
CA ILE A 129 -4.04 5.25 -8.53
C ILE A 129 -5.20 6.15 -8.96
N PRO A 130 -6.32 6.21 -8.23
CA PRO A 130 -7.27 7.30 -8.37
C PRO A 130 -6.60 8.56 -7.81
N THR A 131 -6.36 9.58 -8.63
CA THR A 131 -5.89 10.88 -8.14
C THR A 131 -6.93 11.45 -7.16
N ARG A 132 -6.61 11.45 -5.86
CA ARG A 132 -7.56 11.75 -4.76
C ARG A 132 -7.90 13.24 -4.61
N ASP A 133 -7.37 14.07 -5.49
CA ASP A 133 -7.57 15.52 -5.54
C ASP A 133 -8.94 15.92 -6.10
N ASN A 134 -9.71 14.99 -6.66
CA ASN A 134 -11.08 15.29 -7.12
C ASN A 134 -12.09 15.18 -5.94
N PRO A 135 -12.93 16.21 -5.67
CA PRO A 135 -13.91 16.19 -4.58
C PRO A 135 -15.20 15.43 -4.95
N GLY A 136 -15.09 14.22 -5.51
CA GLY A 136 -16.26 13.43 -5.90
C GLY A 136 -16.01 12.02 -6.45
N SER A 137 -14.77 11.61 -6.72
CA SER A 137 -14.46 10.26 -7.21
C SER A 137 -14.43 9.24 -6.06
N VAL A 138 -15.55 8.54 -5.93
CA VAL A 138 -15.72 7.35 -5.09
C VAL A 138 -14.65 6.29 -5.45
N PRO A 139 -13.86 5.78 -4.49
CA PRO A 139 -13.11 4.54 -4.63
C PRO A 139 -14.10 3.36 -4.65
N VAL A 140 -14.75 3.17 -5.80
CA VAL A 140 -15.35 1.88 -6.17
C VAL A 140 -14.18 0.96 -6.52
N GLU A 141 -14.21 -0.32 -6.15
CA GLU A 141 -13.37 -1.31 -6.84
C GLU A 141 -14.00 -1.54 -8.22
N PRO A 142 -13.50 -0.92 -9.32
CA PRO A 142 -14.33 -0.67 -10.51
C PRO A 142 -14.67 -1.94 -11.31
N ASN A 143 -13.97 -3.03 -10.98
CA ASN A 143 -14.02 -4.32 -11.65
C ASN A 143 -14.67 -5.40 -10.75
N ALA A 144 -15.54 -5.00 -9.81
CA ALA A 144 -16.30 -5.94 -9.01
C ALA A 144 -17.17 -6.85 -9.92
N PRO A 145 -17.06 -8.20 -9.81
CA PRO A 145 -17.86 -9.09 -10.65
C PRO A 145 -19.36 -8.93 -10.43
N SER A 146 -20.14 -9.35 -11.43
CA SER A 146 -21.60 -9.39 -11.36
C SER A 146 -22.16 -10.68 -10.76
N SER A 147 -21.36 -11.76 -10.68
CA SER A 147 -21.76 -13.04 -10.09
C SER A 147 -21.04 -13.32 -8.77
N MET A 148 -21.79 -13.81 -7.78
CA MET A 148 -21.22 -14.31 -6.53
C MET A 148 -20.47 -15.64 -6.70
N THR A 149 -20.57 -16.31 -7.85
CA THR A 149 -19.81 -17.52 -8.18
C THR A 149 -18.48 -17.21 -8.89
N ASP A 150 -18.19 -15.93 -9.16
CA ASP A 150 -16.93 -15.52 -9.80
C ASP A 150 -15.79 -15.55 -8.75
N PRO A 151 -14.68 -16.28 -8.98
CA PRO A 151 -13.54 -16.28 -8.06
C PRO A 151 -12.93 -14.90 -7.82
N ALA A 152 -13.03 -13.96 -8.77
CA ALA A 152 -12.54 -12.60 -8.59
C ALA A 152 -13.28 -11.83 -7.49
N ALA A 153 -14.52 -12.21 -7.15
CA ALA A 153 -15.27 -11.62 -6.03
C ALA A 153 -14.63 -11.94 -4.66
N LEU A 154 -13.86 -13.03 -4.56
CA LEU A 154 -13.09 -13.38 -3.36
C LEU A 154 -11.84 -12.49 -3.20
N LYS A 155 -11.31 -11.94 -4.30
CA LYS A 155 -10.09 -11.10 -4.35
C LYS A 155 -10.33 -9.62 -4.03
N LEU A 156 -11.60 -9.17 -3.94
CA LEU A 156 -11.99 -7.81 -3.55
C LEU A 156 -11.44 -7.43 -2.15
N SER A 157 -11.16 -6.16 -1.89
CA SER A 157 -10.41 -5.75 -0.68
C SER A 157 -11.16 -5.94 0.64
N ASN A 158 -10.41 -6.16 1.72
CA ASN A 158 -10.94 -6.24 3.10
C ASN A 158 -10.76 -4.95 3.91
N SER A 159 -9.84 -4.08 3.50
CA SER A 159 -9.66 -2.76 4.11
C SER A 159 -9.53 -1.65 3.07
N PHE A 160 -9.90 -0.45 3.49
CA PHE A 160 -9.87 0.75 2.67
C PHE A 160 -9.25 1.91 3.43
N ILE A 161 -8.20 2.50 2.88
CA ILE A 161 -7.62 3.76 3.34
C ILE A 161 -8.50 4.90 2.81
N VAL A 162 -9.00 5.79 3.68
CA VAL A 162 -9.96 6.84 3.31
C VAL A 162 -9.53 8.20 3.86
N GLY A 163 -9.56 9.24 3.02
CA GLY A 163 -9.29 10.61 3.45
C GLY A 163 -10.45 11.25 4.23
N TYR A 164 -10.25 12.49 4.68
CA TYR A 164 -11.27 13.28 5.39
C TYR A 164 -12.34 13.80 4.44
N ASN A 165 -13.59 13.87 4.89
CA ASN A 165 -14.74 14.29 4.08
C ASN A 165 -14.82 13.56 2.72
N LYS A 166 -14.50 12.26 2.69
CA LYS A 166 -14.57 11.41 1.49
C LYS A 166 -15.64 10.35 1.66
N THR A 167 -16.23 9.96 0.54
CA THR A 167 -17.19 8.85 0.45
C THR A 167 -16.56 7.72 -0.36
N ILE A 168 -16.74 6.49 0.09
CA ILE A 168 -16.34 5.27 -0.62
C ILE A 168 -17.54 4.32 -0.76
N ASP A 169 -17.57 3.53 -1.83
CA ASP A 169 -18.59 2.53 -2.09
C ASP A 169 -17.94 1.16 -2.24
N ILE A 170 -18.28 0.25 -1.32
CA ILE A 170 -17.70 -1.09 -1.22
C ILE A 170 -18.71 -2.11 -1.80
N PRO A 171 -18.32 -2.96 -2.76
CA PRO A 171 -19.23 -3.95 -3.33
C PRO A 171 -19.57 -5.04 -2.31
N VAL A 172 -20.86 -5.23 -2.00
CA VAL A 172 -21.27 -6.26 -1.02
C VAL A 172 -21.12 -7.68 -1.55
N ILE A 173 -20.91 -7.86 -2.86
CA ILE A 173 -20.82 -9.17 -3.51
C ILE A 173 -19.74 -10.09 -2.92
N LYS A 174 -18.68 -9.52 -2.31
CA LYS A 174 -17.68 -10.32 -1.57
C LYS A 174 -18.31 -11.15 -0.46
N ALA A 175 -19.30 -10.60 0.26
CA ALA A 175 -20.03 -11.33 1.30
C ALA A 175 -20.73 -12.56 0.72
N TYR A 176 -21.49 -12.38 -0.36
CA TYR A 176 -22.16 -13.46 -1.06
C TYR A 176 -21.16 -14.51 -1.57
N ALA A 177 -20.08 -14.07 -2.21
CA ALA A 177 -19.06 -14.95 -2.77
C ALA A 177 -18.37 -15.81 -1.72
N VAL A 178 -17.97 -15.25 -0.57
CA VAL A 178 -17.33 -16.04 0.49
C VAL A 178 -18.29 -17.07 1.08
N TRP A 179 -19.54 -16.69 1.37
CA TRP A 179 -20.51 -17.63 1.95
C TRP A 179 -20.92 -18.74 0.97
N ASN A 180 -21.04 -18.42 -0.31
CA ASN A 180 -21.37 -19.37 -1.37
C ASN A 180 -20.18 -20.30 -1.70
N GLN A 181 -19.02 -19.73 -2.09
CA GLN A 181 -17.88 -20.48 -2.63
C GLN A 181 -17.00 -21.15 -1.57
N LEU A 182 -16.86 -20.55 -0.37
CA LEU A 182 -15.91 -21.03 0.65
C LEU A 182 -16.57 -21.65 1.89
N LEU A 183 -17.80 -21.23 2.22
CA LEU A 183 -18.52 -21.71 3.41
C LEU A 183 -19.72 -22.62 3.07
N ASN A 184 -19.91 -22.94 1.79
CA ASN A 184 -20.94 -23.86 1.28
C ASN A 184 -22.37 -23.53 1.73
N LEU A 185 -22.67 -22.25 2.02
CA LEU A 185 -24.03 -21.81 2.27
C LEU A 185 -24.74 -21.63 0.93
N ASN A 186 -25.80 -22.41 0.71
CA ASN A 186 -26.58 -22.35 -0.52
C ASN A 186 -27.23 -20.97 -0.71
N GLU A 187 -27.62 -20.66 -1.95
CA GLU A 187 -28.19 -19.36 -2.30
C GLU A 187 -29.42 -19.00 -1.46
N VAL A 188 -30.23 -20.00 -1.07
CA VAL A 188 -31.40 -19.85 -0.20
C VAL A 188 -31.01 -19.24 1.16
N GLY A 189 -29.89 -19.64 1.74
CA GLY A 189 -29.34 -19.06 2.99
C GLY A 189 -28.80 -17.64 2.85
N LEU A 190 -28.69 -17.13 1.60
CA LEU A 190 -28.24 -15.77 1.26
C LEU A 190 -29.37 -14.90 0.66
N GLN A 191 -30.62 -15.38 0.69
CA GLN A 191 -31.79 -14.56 0.38
C GLN A 191 -32.23 -13.71 1.58
N GLY A 192 -32.87 -12.57 1.28
CA GLY A 192 -33.41 -11.63 2.26
C GLY A 192 -32.80 -10.23 2.14
N THR A 193 -33.32 -9.30 2.93
CA THR A 193 -32.95 -7.87 2.87
C THR A 193 -31.46 -7.66 3.17
N VAL A 194 -30.83 -6.81 2.36
CA VAL A 194 -29.49 -6.27 2.59
C VAL A 194 -29.61 -5.01 3.43
N SER A 195 -28.84 -4.93 4.52
CA SER A 195 -28.64 -3.70 5.29
C SER A 195 -27.19 -3.56 5.69
N VAL A 196 -26.80 -2.37 6.15
CA VAL A 196 -25.41 -2.06 6.50
C VAL A 196 -25.35 -1.24 7.79
N GLU A 197 -24.25 -1.36 8.52
CA GLU A 197 -24.07 -0.70 9.81
C GLU A 197 -22.60 -0.36 10.11
N LEU A 198 -22.38 0.60 11.00
CA LEU A 198 -21.12 0.78 11.70
C LEU A 198 -21.11 -0.14 12.94
N LEU A 199 -20.20 -1.11 12.98
CA LEU A 199 -20.02 -1.98 14.15
C LEU A 199 -19.23 -1.31 15.25
N TRP A 200 -18.15 -0.60 14.90
CA TRP A 200 -17.41 0.24 15.82
C TRP A 200 -16.54 1.28 15.09
N GLN A 201 -16.20 2.36 15.80
CA GLN A 201 -15.12 3.30 15.48
C GLN A 201 -14.30 3.60 16.75
N ASP A 202 -12.98 3.74 16.61
CA ASP A 202 -12.06 4.05 17.73
C ASP A 202 -12.03 5.55 18.10
N LYS A 203 -12.46 6.41 17.18
CA LYS A 203 -12.63 7.84 17.37
C LYS A 203 -14.10 8.18 17.20
N LYS A 204 -14.69 8.83 18.22
CA LYS A 204 -16.07 9.32 18.14
C LYS A 204 -16.23 10.27 16.96
N ASP A 205 -17.34 10.12 16.24
CA ASP A 205 -17.75 10.92 15.07
C ASP A 205 -16.79 10.81 13.87
N LEU A 206 -15.97 9.76 13.77
CA LEU A 206 -15.06 9.50 12.65
C LEU A 206 -15.82 9.22 11.34
N ILE A 207 -16.79 8.31 11.41
CA ILE A 207 -17.71 7.96 10.33
C ILE A 207 -19.00 8.76 10.53
N LYS A 208 -19.38 9.52 9.50
CA LYS A 208 -20.60 10.34 9.49
C LYS A 208 -21.84 9.48 9.28
N GLU A 209 -21.76 8.52 8.36
CA GLU A 209 -22.87 7.68 7.92
C GLU A 209 -22.36 6.40 7.25
N VAL A 210 -23.17 5.34 7.35
CA VAL A 210 -23.02 4.07 6.61
C VAL A 210 -24.38 3.76 5.99
N THR A 211 -24.45 3.66 4.66
CA THR A 211 -25.72 3.52 3.92
C THR A 211 -25.56 2.59 2.71
N LEU A 212 -26.66 2.23 2.04
CA LEU A 212 -26.59 1.59 0.72
C LEU A 212 -26.69 2.66 -0.37
N ALA A 213 -25.67 2.76 -1.23
CA ALA A 213 -25.51 3.84 -2.21
C ALA A 213 -26.73 4.05 -3.13
N SER A 214 -27.45 2.97 -3.44
CA SER A 214 -28.63 2.94 -4.31
C SER A 214 -29.77 2.09 -3.71
N GLY A 215 -29.82 1.96 -2.38
CA GLY A 215 -30.70 1.04 -1.67
C GLY A 215 -30.31 -0.44 -1.83
N ASP A 216 -31.19 -1.34 -1.38
CA ASP A 216 -31.01 -2.79 -1.53
C ASP A 216 -31.14 -3.21 -3.00
N LYS A 217 -30.10 -3.90 -3.49
CA LYS A 217 -29.98 -4.51 -4.82
C LYS A 217 -29.45 -5.96 -4.73
N GLY A 218 -29.57 -6.60 -3.57
CA GLY A 218 -28.99 -7.93 -3.32
C GLY A 218 -27.47 -7.93 -3.52
N THR A 219 -26.98 -8.87 -4.34
CA THR A 219 -25.56 -9.01 -4.71
C THR A 219 -24.95 -7.73 -5.31
N ALA A 220 -25.74 -6.94 -6.05
CA ALA A 220 -25.30 -5.70 -6.69
C ALA A 220 -25.35 -4.46 -5.78
N SER A 221 -25.60 -4.64 -4.48
CA SER A 221 -25.61 -3.51 -3.54
C SER A 221 -24.20 -2.98 -3.29
N MET A 222 -24.11 -1.68 -3.01
CA MET A 222 -22.86 -1.02 -2.64
C MET A 222 -23.01 -0.43 -1.23
N LEU A 223 -22.15 -0.86 -0.30
CA LEU A 223 -22.04 -0.29 1.04
C LEU A 223 -21.28 1.04 0.94
N ARG A 224 -21.98 2.14 1.16
CA ARG A 224 -21.44 3.50 1.17
C ARG A 224 -20.98 3.89 2.57
N VAL A 225 -19.75 4.38 2.69
CA VAL A 225 -19.20 4.97 3.92
C VAL A 225 -18.78 6.40 3.64
N THR A 226 -19.25 7.35 4.45
CA THR A 226 -18.81 8.76 4.39
C THR A 226 -18.04 9.11 5.66
N THR A 227 -16.80 9.57 5.51
CA THR A 227 -15.98 10.07 6.63
C THR A 227 -16.38 11.50 7.00
N ASN A 228 -16.20 11.87 8.27
CA ASN A 228 -16.57 13.21 8.74
C ASN A 228 -15.56 14.28 8.26
N SER A 229 -16.00 15.54 8.21
CA SER A 229 -15.20 16.68 7.74
C SER A 229 -14.26 17.27 8.79
N ASN A 230 -14.28 16.76 10.02
CA ASN A 230 -13.51 17.28 11.15
C ASN A 230 -12.02 16.87 11.16
N ASN A 231 -11.46 16.45 10.02
CA ASN A 231 -10.10 15.93 9.86
C ASN A 231 -9.70 14.87 10.91
N LEU A 232 -10.67 14.05 11.31
CA LEU A 232 -10.46 12.99 12.30
C LEU A 232 -9.72 11.82 11.64
N GLN A 233 -8.68 11.34 12.32
CA GLN A 233 -8.00 10.09 11.98
C GLN A 233 -8.41 8.98 12.95
N GLY A 234 -8.42 7.74 12.47
CA GLY A 234 -8.77 6.58 13.26
C GLY A 234 -9.18 5.39 12.40
N ASN A 235 -9.83 4.44 13.03
CA ASN A 235 -10.28 3.19 12.43
C ASN A 235 -11.74 2.93 12.75
N ALA A 236 -12.42 2.32 11.78
CA ALA A 236 -13.77 1.82 11.94
C ALA A 236 -13.92 0.43 11.31
N VAL A 237 -14.91 -0.32 11.78
CA VAL A 237 -15.39 -1.53 11.12
C VAL A 237 -16.84 -1.34 10.75
N VAL A 238 -17.12 -1.47 9.45
CA VAL A 238 -18.48 -1.47 8.88
C VAL A 238 -18.84 -2.87 8.43
N ALA A 239 -20.14 -3.19 8.39
CA ALA A 239 -20.61 -4.52 8.02
C ALA A 239 -21.83 -4.49 7.11
N VAL A 240 -22.00 -5.58 6.36
CA VAL A 240 -23.24 -5.90 5.65
C VAL A 240 -23.97 -7.01 6.39
N ARG A 241 -25.27 -6.83 6.59
CA ARG A 241 -26.20 -7.88 6.97
C ARG A 241 -26.99 -8.33 5.74
N ILE A 242 -27.22 -9.64 5.67
CA ILE A 242 -28.14 -10.25 4.72
C ILE A 242 -29.11 -11.09 5.57
N ASN A 243 -30.41 -10.77 5.49
CA ASN A 243 -31.44 -11.35 6.35
C ASN A 243 -31.11 -11.22 7.85
N ASN A 244 -30.81 -10.00 8.29
CA ASN A 244 -30.42 -9.62 9.65
C ASN A 244 -29.15 -10.29 10.24
N VAL A 245 -28.47 -11.18 9.51
CA VAL A 245 -27.20 -11.79 9.94
C VAL A 245 -26.02 -11.04 9.30
N ILE A 246 -25.01 -10.64 10.07
CA ILE A 246 -23.76 -10.08 9.52
C ILE A 246 -23.13 -11.14 8.62
N ARG A 247 -22.91 -10.82 7.34
CA ARG A 247 -22.26 -11.74 6.39
C ARG A 247 -20.85 -11.34 6.01
N TRP A 248 -20.50 -10.06 6.13
CA TRP A 248 -19.12 -9.61 5.98
C TRP A 248 -18.91 -8.26 6.66
N SER A 249 -17.65 -7.91 6.87
CA SER A 249 -17.22 -6.66 7.48
C SER A 249 -15.90 -6.21 6.86
N TRP A 250 -15.67 -4.90 6.86
CA TRP A 250 -14.50 -4.26 6.27
C TRP A 250 -13.88 -3.27 7.26
N HIS A 251 -12.56 -3.16 7.22
CA HIS A 251 -11.80 -2.17 7.98
C HIS A 251 -11.69 -0.87 7.19
N ILE A 252 -12.16 0.22 7.79
CA ILE A 252 -12.04 1.58 7.24
C ILE A 252 -10.95 2.29 8.03
N TRP A 253 -9.83 2.60 7.37
CA TRP A 253 -8.68 3.29 7.95
C TRP A 253 -8.72 4.75 7.50
N VAL A 254 -9.20 5.64 8.38
CA VAL A 254 -9.38 7.05 8.04
C VAL A 254 -8.11 7.82 8.37
N THR A 255 -7.42 8.29 7.33
CA THR A 255 -6.07 8.87 7.45
C THR A 255 -5.66 9.64 6.20
N ASN A 256 -4.70 10.55 6.34
CA ASN A 256 -3.99 11.20 5.22
C ASN A 256 -2.77 10.40 4.73
N TYR A 257 -2.50 9.23 5.33
CA TYR A 257 -1.49 8.30 4.84
C TYR A 257 -1.87 7.78 3.44
N ASP A 258 -0.92 7.81 2.53
CA ASP A 258 -0.97 7.14 1.23
C ASP A 258 0.22 6.19 1.16
N PRO A 259 0.01 4.87 1.03
CA PRO A 259 1.10 3.90 0.96
C PRO A 259 1.76 3.88 -0.43
N ASP A 260 1.10 4.38 -1.48
CA ASP A 260 1.55 4.28 -2.87
C ASP A 260 2.46 5.43 -3.31
N VAL A 261 2.83 6.32 -2.38
CA VAL A 261 3.84 7.38 -2.57
C VAL A 261 5.12 7.07 -1.79
N LEU A 262 6.28 7.48 -2.32
CA LEU A 262 7.61 7.17 -1.76
C LEU A 262 7.79 7.51 -0.26
N ALA A 263 7.08 8.53 0.24
CA ALA A 263 7.13 8.92 1.65
C ALA A 263 6.42 7.92 2.59
N GLY A 264 5.46 7.16 2.05
CA GLY A 264 4.70 6.13 2.76
C GLY A 264 5.27 4.72 2.67
N GLU A 265 6.39 4.55 1.98
CA GLU A 265 7.08 3.27 1.75
C GLU A 265 8.37 3.12 2.58
N LYS A 266 8.75 1.88 2.88
CA LYS A 266 10.08 1.49 3.38
C LYS A 266 10.61 0.30 2.59
N VAL A 267 11.74 0.46 1.92
CA VAL A 267 12.35 -0.58 1.08
C VAL A 267 13.44 -1.31 1.87
N TYR A 268 13.23 -2.60 2.12
CA TYR A 268 14.17 -3.45 2.86
C TYR A 268 14.10 -4.89 2.33
N ASN A 269 15.23 -5.59 2.20
CA ASN A 269 15.31 -6.97 1.67
C ASN A 269 14.50 -7.19 0.38
N ASN A 270 14.68 -6.31 -0.62
CA ASN A 270 13.94 -6.32 -1.90
C ASN A 270 12.41 -6.28 -1.76
N THR A 271 11.91 -5.92 -0.57
CA THR A 271 10.50 -5.86 -0.19
C THR A 271 10.14 -4.41 0.10
N ILE A 272 8.96 -3.98 -0.35
CA ILE A 272 8.43 -2.64 -0.09
C ILE A 272 7.38 -2.78 1.01
N PHE A 273 7.66 -2.29 2.21
CA PHE A 273 6.73 -2.24 3.34
C PHE A 273 6.00 -0.89 3.36
N MET A 274 4.80 -0.88 3.96
CA MET A 274 4.21 0.36 4.48
C MET A 274 5.12 0.97 5.56
N ASP A 275 5.15 2.30 5.70
CA ASP A 275 5.93 2.98 6.74
C ASP A 275 5.41 2.74 8.17
N ARG A 276 4.17 2.22 8.31
CA ARG A 276 3.45 2.04 9.58
C ARG A 276 2.62 0.76 9.63
N ASN A 277 2.27 0.31 10.84
CA ASN A 277 1.36 -0.82 11.04
C ASN A 277 -0.02 -0.51 10.44
N LEU A 278 -0.72 -1.54 9.98
CA LEU A 278 -2.10 -1.43 9.47
C LEU A 278 -3.01 -0.80 10.57
N GLY A 279 -3.69 0.29 10.22
CA GLY A 279 -4.53 1.08 11.13
C GLY A 279 -3.81 2.12 11.98
N ALA A 280 -2.48 2.27 11.88
CA ALA A 280 -1.74 3.34 12.57
C ALA A 280 -1.97 4.71 11.87
N ILE A 281 -2.14 5.78 12.63
CA ILE A 281 -2.41 7.11 12.08
C ILE A 281 -1.14 7.97 11.96
N ASN A 282 -0.04 7.59 12.61
CA ASN A 282 1.29 8.20 12.44
C ASN A 282 2.42 7.16 12.64
N THR A 283 3.66 7.61 12.49
CA THR A 283 4.90 6.84 12.69
C THR A 283 5.74 7.37 13.85
N THR A 284 5.19 8.24 14.71
CA THR A 284 5.93 8.93 15.76
C THR A 284 6.27 7.99 16.91
N PRO A 285 7.57 7.77 17.25
CA PRO A 285 7.95 6.90 18.35
C PRO A 285 7.34 7.31 19.68
N GLY A 286 6.72 6.37 20.39
CA GLY A 286 6.03 6.63 21.65
C GLY A 286 4.70 7.37 21.55
N ASN A 287 4.14 7.53 20.34
CA ASN A 287 2.79 8.09 20.17
C ASN A 287 1.74 6.98 20.08
N ILE A 288 0.59 7.15 20.75
CA ILE A 288 -0.50 6.17 20.76
C ILE A 288 -1.05 5.87 19.35
N GLY A 289 -1.07 6.88 18.47
CA GLY A 289 -1.49 6.73 17.09
C GLY A 289 -0.53 5.90 16.23
N SER A 290 0.63 5.50 16.74
CA SER A 290 1.58 4.66 16.01
C SER A 290 1.34 3.16 16.15
N LEU A 291 0.64 2.70 17.21
CA LEU A 291 0.51 1.27 17.52
C LEU A 291 -0.21 0.48 16.41
N GLY A 292 -1.27 1.08 15.85
CA GLY A 292 -2.14 0.45 14.86
C GLY A 292 -3.10 -0.59 15.47
N LEU A 293 -3.59 -1.49 14.63
CA LEU A 293 -4.55 -2.52 14.99
C LEU A 293 -3.87 -3.90 15.14
N LEU A 294 -4.55 -4.79 15.84
CA LEU A 294 -4.14 -6.17 16.11
C LEU A 294 -5.09 -7.14 15.40
N TYR A 295 -4.55 -8.19 14.81
CA TYR A 295 -5.32 -9.19 14.03
C TYR A 295 -5.00 -10.59 14.53
N GLN A 296 -6.03 -11.44 14.63
CA GLN A 296 -5.82 -12.89 14.78
C GLN A 296 -5.39 -13.46 13.43
N TRP A 297 -4.43 -14.39 13.42
CA TRP A 297 -3.82 -14.81 12.16
C TRP A 297 -4.84 -15.45 11.21
N GLY A 298 -4.91 -15.00 9.96
CA GLY A 298 -5.88 -15.51 8.99
C GLY A 298 -7.28 -14.86 9.07
N ARG A 299 -7.51 -13.89 9.96
CA ARG A 299 -8.74 -13.07 9.96
C ARG A 299 -8.54 -11.75 9.24
N LYS A 300 -9.59 -11.28 8.58
CA LYS A 300 -9.67 -9.91 8.04
C LYS A 300 -10.05 -8.85 9.09
N ASP A 301 -10.61 -9.28 10.22
CA ASP A 301 -11.23 -8.39 11.21
C ASP A 301 -10.19 -7.85 12.19
N PRO A 302 -10.09 -6.51 12.33
CA PRO A 302 -9.20 -5.90 13.31
C PRO A 302 -9.77 -5.92 14.73
N PHE A 303 -8.84 -5.86 15.67
CA PHE A 303 -9.05 -5.48 17.05
C PHE A 303 -8.22 -4.23 17.38
N PRO A 304 -8.73 -3.32 18.21
CA PRO A 304 -7.92 -2.22 18.70
C PRO A 304 -6.70 -2.73 19.50
N GLY A 305 -5.60 -2.00 19.39
CA GLY A 305 -4.51 -2.04 20.37
C GLY A 305 -4.91 -1.35 21.68
N SER A 306 -3.91 -1.04 22.51
CA SER A 306 -4.12 -0.30 23.75
C SER A 306 -4.46 1.18 23.49
N SER A 307 -5.10 1.81 24.48
CA SER A 307 -5.26 3.26 24.58
C SER A 307 -4.09 3.99 25.29
N ALA A 308 -3.12 3.23 25.81
CA ALA A 308 -1.84 3.72 26.33
C ALA A 308 -0.67 3.05 25.59
N VAL A 309 0.50 3.70 25.59
CA VAL A 309 1.68 3.16 24.90
C VAL A 309 2.47 2.15 25.74
N ASP A 310 2.31 2.15 27.07
CA ASP A 310 3.07 1.35 28.01
C ASP A 310 2.25 0.71 29.15
N ASP A 311 0.93 0.60 28.93
CA ASP A 311 -0.06 -0.05 29.79
C ASP A 311 -1.12 -0.80 28.94
N ASN A 312 -1.80 -1.79 29.52
CA ASN A 312 -2.65 -2.77 28.84
C ASN A 312 -4.14 -2.33 28.83
N LEU A 313 -4.42 -1.09 28.44
CA LEU A 313 -5.74 -0.46 28.55
C LEU A 313 -6.58 -0.63 27.27
N GLU A 314 -7.75 -1.27 27.39
CA GLU A 314 -8.74 -1.33 26.30
C GLU A 314 -9.22 0.09 25.93
N ILE A 315 -9.37 0.38 24.62
CA ILE A 315 -9.91 1.66 24.15
C ILE A 315 -11.46 1.65 24.18
N LEU A 316 -12.06 2.83 24.40
CA LEU A 316 -13.50 3.01 24.27
C LEU A 316 -13.88 3.08 22.77
N LEU A 317 -14.76 2.18 22.34
CA LEU A 317 -15.29 2.13 20.98
C LEU A 317 -16.71 2.67 20.91
N TYR A 318 -17.03 3.34 19.79
CA TYR A 318 -18.31 3.99 19.56
C TYR A 318 -19.08 3.35 18.40
N THR A 319 -20.42 3.39 18.46
CA THR A 319 -21.34 3.00 17.39
C THR A 319 -22.14 4.20 16.90
N LEU A 320 -23.05 4.03 15.93
CA LEU A 320 -24.03 5.04 15.55
C LEU A 320 -25.41 4.70 16.15
N PRO A 321 -26.19 5.69 16.64
CA PRO A 321 -25.88 7.12 16.76
C PRO A 321 -25.23 7.47 18.13
N GLY A 322 -23.95 7.16 18.32
CA GLY A 322 -23.16 7.58 19.49
C GLY A 322 -23.23 6.63 20.70
N GLY A 323 -23.66 5.39 20.52
CA GLY A 323 -23.56 4.34 21.54
C GLY A 323 -22.11 3.89 21.77
N ASN A 324 -21.88 3.06 22.78
CA ASN A 324 -20.58 2.45 23.06
C ASN A 324 -20.62 0.93 22.86
N VAL A 325 -19.50 0.33 22.51
CA VAL A 325 -19.34 -1.13 22.36
C VAL A 325 -17.98 -1.57 22.92
N THR A 326 -17.85 -2.84 23.26
CA THR A 326 -16.59 -3.46 23.71
C THR A 326 -16.25 -4.66 22.84
N ILE A 327 -14.96 -5.00 22.76
CA ILE A 327 -14.52 -6.23 22.09
C ILE A 327 -15.03 -7.44 22.86
N GLY A 328 -15.84 -8.27 22.19
CA GLY A 328 -16.28 -9.55 22.73
C GLY A 328 -15.10 -10.50 22.86
N LYS A 329 -15.11 -11.38 23.87
CA LYS A 329 -14.08 -12.42 24.07
C LYS A 329 -14.80 -13.75 24.25
N SER A 330 -14.37 -14.79 23.54
CA SER A 330 -15.03 -16.10 23.60
C SER A 330 -14.04 -17.22 23.34
N LYS A 331 -14.15 -18.31 24.10
CA LYS A 331 -13.38 -19.52 23.84
C LYS A 331 -13.88 -20.18 22.55
N VAL A 332 -12.97 -20.65 21.70
CA VAL A 332 -13.35 -21.49 20.55
C VAL A 332 -14.01 -22.78 21.04
N ASN A 333 -15.23 -23.03 20.59
CA ASN A 333 -16.02 -24.22 20.92
C ASN A 333 -16.53 -24.99 19.68
N ASN A 334 -16.16 -24.53 18.48
CA ASN A 334 -16.56 -25.12 17.20
C ASN A 334 -15.38 -25.85 16.55
N SER A 335 -15.64 -26.97 15.88
CA SER A 335 -14.64 -27.68 15.08
C SER A 335 -14.21 -26.88 13.84
N LEU A 336 -15.10 -26.02 13.32
CA LEU A 336 -14.82 -25.00 12.30
C LEU A 336 -15.45 -23.67 12.72
N ASN A 337 -14.63 -22.71 13.11
CA ASN A 337 -15.06 -21.45 13.71
C ASN A 337 -15.14 -20.27 12.70
N MET A 338 -14.74 -20.48 11.44
CA MET A 338 -14.72 -19.42 10.41
C MET A 338 -16.09 -18.74 10.22
N PRO A 339 -17.23 -19.46 10.02
CA PRO A 339 -18.55 -18.81 9.92
C PRO A 339 -18.90 -18.00 11.17
N THR A 340 -18.67 -18.57 12.36
CA THR A 340 -18.92 -17.93 13.66
C THR A 340 -18.12 -16.64 13.84
N SER A 341 -16.88 -16.59 13.34
CA SER A 341 -16.04 -15.40 13.37
C SER A 341 -16.51 -14.29 12.42
N ILE A 342 -17.08 -14.66 11.26
CA ILE A 342 -17.57 -13.71 10.26
C ILE A 342 -18.87 -13.05 10.70
N ILE A 343 -19.78 -13.80 11.34
CA ILE A 343 -21.04 -13.24 11.88
C ILE A 343 -20.83 -12.41 13.16
N ASN A 344 -19.68 -12.56 13.84
CA ASN A 344 -19.32 -11.84 15.07
C ASN A 344 -17.93 -11.17 14.94
N PRO A 345 -17.73 -10.24 13.99
CA PRO A 345 -16.38 -9.84 13.57
C PRO A 345 -15.55 -9.17 14.67
N TYR A 346 -16.16 -8.44 15.61
CA TYR A 346 -15.48 -7.82 16.75
C TYR A 346 -15.44 -8.71 18.02
N THR A 347 -15.67 -10.01 17.89
CA THR A 347 -15.38 -11.00 18.93
C THR A 347 -14.02 -11.63 18.71
N PHE A 348 -13.16 -11.57 19.73
CA PHE A 348 -11.88 -12.23 19.80
C PHE A 348 -12.06 -13.69 20.24
N TYR A 349 -11.57 -14.63 19.43
CA TYR A 349 -11.72 -16.05 19.68
C TYR A 349 -10.44 -16.63 20.26
N TYR A 350 -10.38 -16.76 21.58
CA TYR A 350 -9.23 -17.31 22.29
C TYR A 350 -9.32 -18.84 22.38
N SER A 351 -8.18 -19.52 22.53
CA SER A 351 -8.13 -20.97 22.72
C SER A 351 -7.07 -21.35 23.75
N THR A 352 -7.47 -22.20 24.68
CA THR A 352 -6.59 -22.83 25.69
C THR A 352 -6.18 -24.25 25.28
N ASP A 353 -6.67 -24.73 24.14
CA ASP A 353 -6.68 -26.14 23.77
C ASP A 353 -5.85 -26.39 22.50
N GLY A 354 -5.30 -27.60 22.35
CA GLY A 354 -4.56 -28.01 21.16
C GLY A 354 -3.41 -27.06 20.81
N ASN A 355 -3.41 -26.55 19.58
CA ASN A 355 -2.40 -25.61 19.06
C ASN A 355 -2.75 -24.13 19.27
N GLN A 356 -3.71 -23.82 20.15
CA GLN A 356 -4.21 -22.46 20.39
C GLN A 356 -4.58 -21.72 19.08
N ASP A 357 -5.35 -22.40 18.22
CA ASP A 357 -5.93 -21.83 17.01
C ASP A 357 -7.31 -21.23 17.32
N TRP A 358 -7.65 -20.11 16.67
CA TRP A 358 -9.00 -19.57 16.73
C TRP A 358 -9.95 -20.26 15.74
N TYR A 359 -9.40 -20.96 14.74
CA TYR A 359 -10.13 -21.59 13.63
C TYR A 359 -10.87 -22.87 14.03
N SER A 360 -10.41 -23.58 15.08
CA SER A 360 -10.95 -24.88 15.49
C SER A 360 -10.64 -25.21 16.95
N ASN A 361 -11.57 -25.87 17.65
CA ASN A 361 -11.30 -26.51 18.95
C ASN A 361 -10.75 -27.94 18.84
N SER A 362 -10.67 -28.50 17.62
CA SER A 362 -10.31 -29.91 17.37
C SER A 362 -8.96 -30.08 16.65
N GLY A 363 -8.13 -29.04 16.61
CA GLY A 363 -6.81 -29.06 15.97
C GLY A 363 -6.84 -28.99 14.44
N THR A 364 -8.01 -28.78 13.83
CA THR A 364 -8.12 -28.53 12.39
C THR A 364 -7.55 -27.14 12.08
N THR A 365 -6.62 -27.06 11.13
CA THR A 365 -6.00 -25.80 10.71
C THR A 365 -6.31 -25.49 9.24
N ASN A 366 -6.30 -24.20 8.89
CA ASN A 366 -6.23 -23.77 7.49
C ASN A 366 -4.98 -22.91 7.32
N ASN A 367 -4.11 -23.26 6.36
CA ASN A 367 -2.83 -22.58 6.13
C ASN A 367 -2.89 -21.51 5.03
N TYR A 368 -4.05 -21.32 4.39
CA TYR A 368 -4.21 -20.51 3.18
C TYR A 368 -5.28 -19.42 3.36
N LEU A 369 -5.23 -18.71 4.49
CA LEU A 369 -6.20 -17.66 4.82
C LEU A 369 -5.75 -16.27 4.33
N TRP A 370 -4.47 -15.92 4.53
CA TRP A 370 -3.86 -14.66 4.10
C TRP A 370 -3.00 -14.80 2.82
N ASN A 371 -2.62 -16.01 2.44
CA ASN A 371 -2.09 -16.29 1.11
C ASN A 371 -2.81 -17.49 0.52
N ASP A 372 -3.00 -17.50 -0.79
CA ASP A 372 -3.53 -18.68 -1.48
C ASP A 372 -2.40 -19.69 -1.77
N THR A 373 -2.78 -20.85 -2.31
CA THR A 373 -1.87 -21.97 -2.63
C THR A 373 -0.86 -21.64 -3.73
N ASP A 374 -1.20 -20.70 -4.62
CA ASP A 374 -0.33 -20.12 -5.65
C ASP A 374 0.61 -19.02 -5.11
N ASN A 375 0.55 -18.74 -3.81
CA ASN A 375 1.25 -17.68 -3.09
C ASN A 375 0.75 -16.24 -3.34
N THR A 376 -0.37 -16.04 -4.06
CA THR A 376 -1.01 -14.73 -4.18
C THR A 376 -1.65 -14.29 -2.85
N LYS A 377 -2.18 -13.06 -2.81
CA LYS A 377 -2.94 -12.54 -1.67
C LYS A 377 -4.22 -13.34 -1.47
N GLY A 378 -4.46 -13.77 -0.22
CA GLY A 378 -5.59 -14.63 0.14
C GLY A 378 -6.87 -13.85 0.45
N THR A 379 -8.01 -14.55 0.37
CA THR A 379 -9.36 -13.96 0.53
C THR A 379 -9.55 -13.18 1.84
N TYR A 380 -8.90 -13.60 2.93
CA TYR A 380 -9.02 -13.01 4.26
C TYR A 380 -7.88 -12.05 4.63
N ASP A 381 -6.95 -11.77 3.70
CA ASP A 381 -5.85 -10.83 3.92
C ASP A 381 -6.41 -9.42 4.24
N PRO A 382 -6.07 -8.82 5.40
CA PRO A 382 -6.63 -7.54 5.84
C PRO A 382 -5.98 -6.32 5.17
N CYS A 383 -4.88 -6.46 4.44
CA CYS A 383 -4.21 -5.33 3.81
C CYS A 383 -5.04 -4.75 2.64
N PRO A 384 -4.94 -3.45 2.36
CA PRO A 384 -5.72 -2.79 1.30
C PRO A 384 -5.27 -3.24 -0.10
N LYS A 385 -6.01 -2.87 -1.14
CA LYS A 385 -5.68 -3.19 -2.54
C LYS A 385 -4.22 -2.85 -2.89
N GLY A 386 -3.49 -3.78 -3.52
CA GLY A 386 -2.09 -3.59 -3.91
C GLY A 386 -1.07 -3.83 -2.79
N TRP A 387 -1.56 -4.23 -1.61
CA TRP A 387 -0.78 -4.50 -0.40
C TRP A 387 -1.25 -5.81 0.26
N ARG A 388 -0.32 -6.59 0.80
CA ARG A 388 -0.57 -7.93 1.38
C ARG A 388 0.15 -8.12 2.71
N VAL A 389 -0.29 -9.09 3.50
CA VAL A 389 0.49 -9.55 4.66
C VAL A 389 1.81 -10.16 4.17
N PRO A 390 2.97 -9.86 4.79
CA PRO A 390 4.26 -10.37 4.33
C PRO A 390 4.32 -11.89 4.37
N ARG A 391 4.85 -12.52 3.32
CA ARG A 391 5.28 -13.92 3.42
C ARG A 391 6.67 -13.98 4.05
N SER A 392 6.92 -15.02 4.83
CA SER A 392 8.14 -15.23 5.60
C SER A 392 8.54 -16.72 5.62
N GLY A 393 9.68 -17.01 6.22
CA GLY A 393 10.22 -18.34 6.49
C GLY A 393 11.46 -18.21 7.38
N SER A 394 12.14 -19.32 7.66
CA SER A 394 13.36 -19.32 8.47
C SER A 394 14.50 -18.51 7.83
N GLY A 395 15.23 -17.75 8.66
CA GLY A 395 16.43 -17.01 8.27
C GLY A 395 16.22 -16.12 7.04
N SER A 396 17.00 -16.35 5.98
CA SER A 396 16.98 -15.57 4.74
C SER A 396 15.64 -15.54 3.99
N ASN A 397 14.69 -16.41 4.34
CA ASN A 397 13.33 -16.39 3.79
C ASN A 397 12.38 -15.42 4.52
N SER A 398 12.82 -14.81 5.63
CA SER A 398 12.09 -13.75 6.32
C SER A 398 12.29 -12.40 5.61
N PRO A 399 11.22 -11.61 5.39
CA PRO A 399 11.35 -10.27 4.83
C PRO A 399 12.05 -9.31 5.83
N TRP A 400 12.12 -9.70 7.11
CA TRP A 400 12.84 -8.99 8.17
C TRP A 400 14.27 -9.51 8.40
N ASN A 401 14.74 -10.48 7.61
CA ASN A 401 16.07 -11.09 7.78
C ASN A 401 17.21 -10.07 7.87
N GLY A 402 18.04 -10.16 8.91
CA GLY A 402 19.17 -9.23 9.09
C GLY A 402 18.81 -7.92 9.77
N LEU A 403 17.56 -7.71 10.23
CA LEU A 403 17.30 -6.74 11.29
C LEU A 403 18.02 -7.24 12.55
N GLY A 404 18.99 -6.46 13.02
CA GLY A 404 19.79 -6.77 14.21
C GLY A 404 19.21 -6.13 15.46
N GLY A 405 19.48 -6.76 16.62
CA GLY A 405 19.43 -6.06 17.90
C GLY A 405 20.62 -5.12 18.00
N GLY A 406 20.40 -3.87 18.44
CA GLY A 406 21.42 -2.81 18.41
C GLY A 406 21.00 -1.54 17.69
N GLY A 407 19.71 -1.39 17.33
CA GLY A 407 19.14 -0.07 17.07
C GLY A 407 19.26 0.81 18.32
N PRO A 408 19.41 2.14 18.16
CA PRO A 408 19.40 3.05 19.30
C PRO A 408 17.99 3.11 19.90
N ALA A 409 17.86 2.65 21.15
CA ALA A 409 16.69 2.80 22.02
C ALA A 409 15.41 2.02 21.64
N PHE A 410 15.38 0.73 21.98
CA PHE A 410 14.14 0.17 22.52
C PHE A 410 13.86 0.83 23.88
N ASP A 411 13.00 1.84 23.87
CA ASP A 411 12.44 2.42 25.09
C ASP A 411 11.09 1.76 25.43
N LYS A 412 10.82 1.58 26.72
CA LYS A 412 9.48 1.21 27.19
C LYS A 412 8.47 2.22 26.65
N GLY A 413 7.40 1.73 26.04
CA GLY A 413 6.35 2.57 25.45
C GLY A 413 6.66 3.08 24.05
N LYS A 414 7.81 2.72 23.45
CA LYS A 414 8.10 3.01 22.04
C LYS A 414 8.10 1.72 21.22
N GLY A 415 9.21 1.00 21.19
CA GLY A 415 9.49 -0.04 20.21
C GLY A 415 10.86 0.16 19.56
N GLU A 416 11.07 -0.38 18.38
CA GLU A 416 12.34 -0.31 17.64
C GLU A 416 12.24 0.67 16.47
N GLU A 417 13.32 1.44 16.23
CA GLU A 417 13.47 2.24 15.00
C GLU A 417 14.73 1.81 14.25
N TRP A 418 14.55 1.27 13.04
CA TRP A 418 15.64 0.89 12.16
C TRP A 418 15.74 1.87 11.00
N THR A 419 16.91 2.46 10.77
CA THR A 419 17.19 3.39 9.66
C THR A 419 16.74 2.85 8.29
N VAL A 420 16.81 1.52 8.10
CA VAL A 420 16.48 0.83 6.84
C VAL A 420 15.02 0.36 6.74
N ALA A 421 14.33 0.09 7.85
CA ALA A 421 12.98 -0.49 7.85
C ALA A 421 11.91 0.44 8.45
N GLY A 422 12.30 1.57 9.04
CA GLY A 422 11.42 2.50 9.75
C GLY A 422 11.13 2.08 11.18
N TYR A 423 10.14 2.74 11.78
CA TYR A 423 9.72 2.53 13.16
C TYR A 423 8.66 1.43 13.29
N TYR A 424 8.86 0.57 14.29
CA TYR A 424 7.97 -0.53 14.65
C TYR A 424 7.61 -0.44 16.14
N PRO A 425 6.33 -0.18 16.47
CA PRO A 425 5.92 0.04 17.85
C PRO A 425 5.88 -1.27 18.66
N ALA A 426 6.20 -1.19 19.94
CA ALA A 426 5.94 -2.22 20.94
C ALA A 426 4.44 -2.22 21.30
N ALA A 427 3.58 -2.53 20.33
CA ALA A 427 2.12 -2.50 20.46
C ALA A 427 1.54 -3.58 21.41
N GLY A 428 2.39 -4.45 21.97
CA GLY A 428 1.95 -5.63 22.72
C GLY A 428 1.21 -6.62 21.82
N TYR A 429 0.33 -7.41 22.43
CA TYR A 429 -0.55 -8.33 21.72
C TYR A 429 -1.83 -8.59 22.52
N ARG A 430 -2.84 -9.19 21.87
CA ARG A 430 -3.96 -9.85 22.56
C ARG A 430 -3.61 -11.31 22.78
N ASP A 431 -3.61 -11.70 24.05
CA ASP A 431 -3.20 -13.03 24.51
C ASP A 431 -4.06 -14.16 23.89
N PRO A 432 -3.45 -15.23 23.34
CA PRO A 432 -4.19 -16.30 22.66
C PRO A 432 -5.10 -17.14 23.58
N ALA A 433 -4.87 -17.12 24.90
CA ALA A 433 -5.61 -17.92 25.88
C ALA A 433 -6.75 -17.15 26.59
N THR A 434 -6.77 -15.81 26.51
CA THR A 434 -7.74 -14.95 27.21
C THR A 434 -8.33 -13.81 26.35
N GLY A 435 -7.66 -13.40 25.28
CA GLY A 435 -8.02 -12.23 24.45
C GLY A 435 -7.73 -10.86 25.08
N ASN A 436 -7.07 -10.83 26.24
CA ASN A 436 -6.67 -9.60 26.92
C ASN A 436 -5.43 -8.97 26.28
N LEU A 437 -5.36 -7.64 26.27
CA LEU A 437 -4.14 -6.91 25.92
C LEU A 437 -3.05 -7.23 26.96
N THR A 438 -1.82 -7.42 26.50
CA THR A 438 -0.65 -7.67 27.35
C THR A 438 0.63 -7.20 26.65
N MET A 439 1.70 -7.02 27.44
CA MET A 439 3.05 -6.64 27.02
C MET A 439 3.14 -5.34 26.19
N VAL A 440 2.15 -4.46 26.31
CA VAL A 440 2.12 -3.15 25.66
C VAL A 440 3.30 -2.30 26.15
N GLY A 441 4.03 -1.71 25.21
CA GLY A 441 5.26 -0.95 25.45
C GLY A 441 6.48 -1.80 25.81
N LEU A 442 6.36 -3.13 25.91
CA LEU A 442 7.43 -4.05 26.29
C LEU A 442 7.83 -5.00 25.15
N GLU A 443 6.89 -5.39 24.29
CA GLU A 443 7.12 -6.32 23.21
C GLU A 443 6.36 -5.89 21.93
N GLY A 444 6.95 -6.20 20.77
CA GLY A 444 6.41 -5.90 19.46
C GLY A 444 6.36 -7.13 18.54
N TYR A 445 5.29 -7.21 17.77
CA TYR A 445 4.91 -8.39 16.99
C TYR A 445 4.39 -7.95 15.62
N ASN A 446 4.89 -8.55 14.52
CA ASN A 446 4.28 -8.37 13.20
C ASN A 446 4.11 -9.71 12.50
N TRP A 447 2.87 -10.03 12.13
CA TRP A 447 2.56 -11.31 11.51
C TRP A 447 3.12 -11.48 10.09
N SER A 448 3.45 -12.73 9.76
CA SER A 448 3.51 -13.20 8.39
C SER A 448 2.22 -13.94 7.97
N ALA A 449 1.96 -14.01 6.67
CA ALA A 449 1.01 -14.95 6.09
C ALA A 449 1.49 -16.41 6.14
N THR A 450 2.79 -16.70 6.32
CA THR A 450 3.30 -18.07 6.24
C THR A 450 3.06 -18.87 7.53
N ALA A 451 2.21 -19.89 7.44
CA ALA A 451 2.04 -20.93 8.44
C ALA A 451 3.30 -21.81 8.62
N PHE A 452 3.56 -22.27 9.85
CA PHE A 452 4.61 -23.25 10.18
C PHE A 452 4.03 -24.35 11.07
N TYR A 453 3.81 -25.53 10.49
CA TYR A 453 3.01 -26.59 11.11
C TYR A 453 1.68 -26.05 11.67
N SER A 454 1.47 -26.14 12.98
CA SER A 454 0.29 -25.65 13.70
C SER A 454 0.40 -24.19 14.17
N THR A 455 1.56 -23.54 13.97
CA THR A 455 1.90 -22.15 14.33
C THR A 455 2.06 -21.27 13.07
N VAL A 456 2.54 -20.04 13.22
CA VAL A 456 2.77 -19.07 12.12
C VAL A 456 4.03 -18.25 12.37
N TYR A 457 4.80 -17.97 11.32
CA TYR A 457 5.92 -17.04 11.36
C TYR A 457 5.51 -15.59 11.68
N ARG A 458 6.40 -14.87 12.37
CA ARG A 458 6.28 -13.44 12.68
C ARG A 458 7.64 -12.81 12.97
N LEU A 459 7.69 -11.49 12.89
CA LEU A 459 8.68 -10.69 13.58
C LEU A 459 8.39 -10.68 15.10
N PHE A 460 9.44 -10.75 15.90
CA PHE A 460 9.47 -10.44 17.33
C PHE A 460 10.52 -9.38 17.60
N PHE A 461 10.22 -8.43 18.48
CA PHE A 461 11.24 -7.60 19.10
C PHE A 461 10.84 -7.16 20.51
N LYS A 462 11.85 -6.94 21.34
CA LYS A 462 11.80 -6.30 22.66
C LYS A 462 13.17 -5.75 23.00
N SER A 463 13.30 -5.08 24.14
CA SER A 463 14.58 -4.53 24.61
C SER A 463 15.73 -5.54 24.48
N TYR A 464 16.73 -5.17 23.67
CA TYR A 464 17.93 -5.95 23.34
C TYR A 464 17.72 -7.31 22.65
N TYR A 465 16.53 -7.61 22.13
CA TYR A 465 16.24 -8.92 21.55
C TYR A 465 15.28 -8.87 20.36
N ILE A 466 15.68 -9.47 19.24
CA ILE A 466 14.89 -9.59 18.01
C ILE A 466 14.90 -11.03 17.50
N GLN A 467 13.78 -11.47 16.92
CA GLN A 467 13.71 -12.69 16.13
C GLN A 467 12.91 -12.40 14.86
N VAL A 468 13.51 -12.64 13.70
CA VAL A 468 12.95 -12.28 12.39
C VAL A 468 12.03 -13.38 11.82
N ASP A 469 12.12 -14.58 12.39
CA ASP A 469 11.47 -15.82 11.97
C ASP A 469 10.91 -16.63 13.17
N ALA A 470 10.58 -15.93 14.27
CA ALA A 470 9.86 -16.54 15.40
C ALA A 470 8.50 -17.08 14.95
N THR A 471 7.99 -18.07 15.67
CA THR A 471 6.64 -18.61 15.44
C THR A 471 5.74 -18.42 16.66
N ASP A 472 4.43 -18.41 16.44
CA ASP A 472 3.45 -18.13 17.50
C ASP A 472 2.07 -18.74 17.19
N ASN A 473 1.20 -18.68 18.19
CA ASN A 473 -0.13 -19.31 18.18
C ASN A 473 -1.13 -18.47 17.38
N ARG A 474 -1.91 -19.14 16.53
CA ARG A 474 -2.81 -18.49 15.55
C ARG A 474 -3.89 -17.62 16.19
N ALA A 475 -4.35 -17.98 17.39
CA ALA A 475 -5.33 -17.19 18.14
C ALA A 475 -4.79 -15.84 18.64
N LYS A 476 -3.48 -15.62 18.72
CA LYS A 476 -2.90 -14.36 19.22
C LYS A 476 -3.31 -13.18 18.33
N GLY A 477 -3.62 -12.03 18.93
CA GLY A 477 -3.82 -10.78 18.19
C GLY A 477 -2.53 -9.97 18.11
N SER A 478 -1.92 -9.87 16.92
CA SER A 478 -0.67 -9.10 16.71
C SER A 478 -0.81 -8.09 15.56
N SER A 479 0.08 -7.11 15.49
CA SER A 479 0.09 -6.13 14.40
C SER A 479 0.44 -6.76 13.04
N ILE A 480 0.16 -6.01 11.97
CA ILE A 480 0.53 -6.34 10.60
C ILE A 480 1.24 -5.13 10.00
N ARG A 481 2.37 -5.38 9.34
CA ARG A 481 3.07 -4.42 8.49
C ARG A 481 2.94 -4.89 7.05
N CYS A 482 1.99 -4.33 6.30
CA CYS A 482 1.72 -4.76 4.94
C CYS A 482 2.92 -4.48 4.02
N ILE A 483 3.09 -5.32 3.00
CA ILE A 483 4.06 -5.13 1.91
C ILE A 483 3.33 -5.01 0.57
N LYS A 484 3.97 -4.42 -0.44
CA LYS A 484 3.42 -4.37 -1.80
C LYS A 484 3.18 -5.78 -2.34
N GLU A 485 2.09 -5.95 -3.10
CA GLU A 485 1.68 -7.24 -3.69
C GLU A 485 2.66 -7.82 -4.72
#